data_AF-A0A7S3XFV8-F1
#
_entry.id   AF-A0A7S3XFV8-F1
#
_cell.length_a   1.000
_cell.length_b   1.000
_cell.length_c   1.000
_cell.angle_alpha   90.00
_cell.angle_beta   90.00
_cell.angle_gamma   90.00
#
_symmetry.space_group_name_H-M   'P 1'
#
loop_
_entity.id
_entity.type
_entity.pdbx_description
1 polymer ?
#
loop_
_entity_poly.entity_id
_entity_poly.type
_entity_poly.pdbx_seq_one_letter_code
_entity_poly.pdbx_strand_id
1 'polypeptide(L)'
;IMLEMEKFCATCPEDTWISLDDGMQWLCTNLGYEDKDEFEDAIKGSFKDFLAKLPQFEMKEQDGKWYFKPIALKEDLDKSTWGRPMKMSLHITDRKQLWTVFLKSSHAHVEIPEIEFEIGADMTRQVDTIYNFIGASVLNLGDYIKANQKTMSEDQLEK
;
A
#
# COMPACT_ATOMS: atom_id res chain seq x y z
N ILE A 1 2.87 -6.74 5.61
CA ILE A 1 4.28 -6.65 5.14
C ILE A 1 4.61 -5.23 4.67
N MET A 2 3.97 -4.71 3.61
CA MET A 2 4.29 -3.37 3.06
C MET A 2 4.18 -2.22 4.08
N LEU A 3 3.08 -2.15 4.83
CA LEU A 3 2.86 -1.14 5.86
C LEU A 3 3.94 -1.18 6.97
N GLU A 4 4.38 -2.38 7.35
CA GLU A 4 5.45 -2.55 8.34
C GLU A 4 6.81 -2.17 7.77
N MET A 5 7.07 -2.47 6.49
CA MET A 5 8.27 -1.99 5.80
C MET A 5 8.32 -0.46 5.72
N GLU A 6 7.19 0.20 5.45
CA GLU A 6 7.13 1.66 5.42
C GLU A 6 7.40 2.26 6.81
N LYS A 7 6.84 1.66 7.88
CA LYS A 7 7.18 2.06 9.26
C LYS A 7 8.65 1.89 9.56
N PHE A 8 9.25 0.76 9.18
CA PHE A 8 10.68 0.52 9.34
C PHE A 8 11.51 1.56 8.60
N CYS A 9 11.19 1.81 7.33
CA CYS A 9 11.87 2.82 6.52
C CYS A 9 11.74 4.22 7.11
N ALA A 10 10.61 4.56 7.74
CA ALA A 10 10.41 5.85 8.43
C ALA A 10 11.27 6.01 9.69
N THR A 11 11.74 4.90 10.30
CA THR A 11 12.70 4.97 11.42
C THR A 11 14.14 5.14 10.97
N CYS A 12 14.44 4.90 9.69
CA CYS A 12 15.77 5.05 9.13
C CYS A 12 15.99 6.49 8.63
N PRO A 13 17.22 7.04 8.73
CA PRO A 13 17.52 8.34 8.15
C PRO A 13 17.30 8.36 6.64
N GLU A 14 16.86 9.50 6.11
CA GLU A 14 16.72 9.70 4.66
C GLU A 14 18.01 9.35 3.92
N ASP A 15 17.87 8.78 2.73
CA ASP A 15 18.97 8.42 1.84
C ASP A 15 19.84 7.21 2.25
N THR A 16 19.51 6.52 3.36
CA THR A 16 20.32 5.42 3.91
C THR A 16 20.10 4.10 3.17
N TRP A 17 21.21 3.41 2.84
CA TRP A 17 21.19 2.04 2.37
C TRP A 17 21.07 1.07 3.56
N ILE A 18 20.05 0.23 3.53
CA ILE A 18 19.75 -0.72 4.58
C ILE A 18 20.17 -2.11 4.12
N SER A 19 20.86 -2.85 5.00
CA SER A 19 21.17 -4.26 4.77
C SER A 19 19.88 -5.07 4.61
N LEU A 20 19.83 -5.94 3.59
CA LEU A 20 18.69 -6.82 3.37
C LEU A 20 18.44 -7.74 4.57
N ASP A 21 19.52 -8.21 5.23
CA ASP A 21 19.43 -9.04 6.43
C ASP A 21 18.81 -8.30 7.62
N ASP A 22 19.16 -7.02 7.81
CA ASP A 22 18.67 -6.22 8.95
C ASP A 22 17.18 -5.91 8.77
N GLY A 23 16.78 -5.54 7.55
CA GLY A 23 15.37 -5.32 7.21
C GLY A 23 14.53 -6.58 7.35
N MET A 24 15.06 -7.72 6.92
CA MET A 24 14.38 -9.01 7.04
C MET A 24 14.21 -9.43 8.51
N GLN A 25 15.25 -9.30 9.32
CA GLN A 25 15.19 -9.62 10.75
C GLN A 25 14.15 -8.77 11.50
N TRP A 26 14.10 -7.48 11.19
CA TRP A 26 13.12 -6.57 11.77
C TRP A 26 11.69 -6.97 11.38
N LEU A 27 11.46 -7.30 10.11
CA LEU A 27 10.15 -7.73 9.63
C LEU A 27 9.70 -9.05 10.25
N CYS A 28 10.60 -10.04 10.37
CA CYS A 28 10.28 -11.30 11.02
C CYS A 28 9.82 -11.06 12.46
N THR A 29 10.56 -10.23 13.20
CA THR A 29 10.25 -9.89 14.60
C THR A 29 8.89 -9.19 14.75
N ASN A 30 8.56 -8.22 13.88
CA ASN A 30 7.33 -7.45 14.00
C ASN A 30 6.08 -8.12 13.42
N LEU A 31 6.25 -8.98 12.40
CA LEU A 31 5.15 -9.72 11.81
C LEU A 31 4.90 -11.05 12.52
N GLY A 32 5.80 -11.46 13.42
CA GLY A 32 5.67 -12.66 14.24
C GLY A 32 6.13 -13.95 13.56
N TYR A 33 7.04 -13.84 12.58
CA TYR A 33 7.69 -15.01 11.97
C TYR A 33 8.87 -15.47 12.84
N GLU A 34 9.01 -16.78 12.99
CA GLU A 34 10.03 -17.44 13.82
C GLU A 34 11.43 -17.21 13.27
N ASP A 35 11.58 -17.31 11.94
CA ASP A 35 12.85 -17.12 11.26
C ASP A 35 12.69 -16.59 9.82
N LYS A 36 13.83 -16.46 9.14
CA LYS A 36 13.93 -16.01 7.75
C LYS A 36 13.28 -16.99 6.78
N ASP A 37 13.38 -18.29 7.05
CA ASP A 37 12.90 -19.33 6.14
C ASP A 37 11.36 -19.35 6.13
N GLU A 38 10.72 -19.23 7.31
CA GLU A 38 9.26 -19.11 7.42
C GLU A 38 8.72 -17.88 6.67
N PHE A 39 9.44 -16.75 6.75
CA PHE A 39 9.07 -15.54 6.03
C PHE A 39 9.19 -15.70 4.50
N GLU A 40 10.27 -16.32 4.01
CA GLU A 40 10.47 -16.57 2.57
C GLU A 40 9.43 -17.55 2.00
N ASP A 41 9.04 -18.55 2.78
CA ASP A 41 7.93 -19.45 2.44
C ASP A 41 6.60 -18.70 2.35
N ALA A 42 6.34 -17.77 3.27
CA ALA A 42 5.12 -16.96 3.28
C ALA A 42 5.02 -16.04 2.05
N ILE A 43 6.12 -15.43 1.62
CA ILE A 43 6.18 -14.59 0.41
C ILE A 43 6.39 -15.40 -0.89
N LYS A 44 6.53 -16.73 -0.77
CA LYS A 44 6.77 -17.68 -1.87
C LYS A 44 7.97 -17.32 -2.74
N GLY A 45 9.08 -16.97 -2.10
CA GLY A 45 10.32 -16.62 -2.78
C GLY A 45 11.30 -15.90 -1.87
N SER A 46 12.45 -15.51 -2.42
CA SER A 46 13.44 -14.80 -1.63
C SER A 46 12.99 -13.37 -1.32
N PHE A 47 13.38 -12.85 -0.15
CA PHE A 47 13.07 -11.46 0.20
C PHE A 47 13.68 -10.47 -0.81
N LYS A 48 14.83 -10.83 -1.39
CA LYS A 48 15.46 -10.11 -2.49
C LYS A 48 14.55 -10.02 -3.72
N ASP A 49 14.00 -11.14 -4.18
CA ASP A 49 13.12 -11.16 -5.35
C ASP A 49 11.80 -10.44 -5.10
N PHE A 50 11.33 -10.44 -3.86
CA PHE A 50 10.17 -9.65 -3.44
C PHE A 50 10.44 -8.15 -3.57
N LEU A 51 11.54 -7.66 -2.97
CA LEU A 51 11.91 -6.24 -3.04
C LEU A 51 12.20 -5.79 -4.48
N ALA A 52 12.85 -6.61 -5.29
CA ALA A 52 13.18 -6.27 -6.67
C ALA A 52 11.94 -6.08 -7.58
N LYS A 53 10.79 -6.64 -7.20
CA LYS A 53 9.51 -6.45 -7.92
C LYS A 53 8.81 -5.14 -7.55
N LEU A 54 9.23 -4.49 -6.46
CA LEU A 54 8.58 -3.30 -5.95
C LEU A 54 9.25 -2.04 -6.51
N PRO A 55 8.54 -1.19 -7.28
CA PRO A 55 9.12 -0.01 -7.91
C PRO A 55 9.54 1.08 -6.91
N GLN A 56 9.11 0.98 -5.64
CA GLN A 56 9.49 1.92 -4.58
C GLN A 56 10.80 1.59 -3.86
N PHE A 57 11.51 0.53 -4.25
CA PHE A 57 12.78 0.17 -3.63
C PHE A 57 13.90 0.14 -4.66
N GLU A 58 15.02 0.78 -4.31
CA GLU A 58 16.28 0.65 -5.03
C GLU A 58 17.09 -0.45 -4.37
N MET A 59 17.72 -1.32 -5.17
CA MET A 59 18.57 -2.39 -4.67
C MET A 59 19.98 -2.25 -5.22
N LYS A 60 20.97 -2.50 -4.36
CA LYS A 60 22.38 -2.46 -4.71
C LYS A 60 23.11 -3.62 -4.06
N GLU A 61 24.01 -4.24 -4.80
CA GLU A 61 24.97 -5.19 -4.27
C GLU A 61 26.28 -4.47 -3.98
N GLN A 62 26.82 -4.67 -2.77
CA GLN A 62 28.12 -4.16 -2.37
C GLN A 62 28.85 -5.21 -1.53
N ASP A 63 30.05 -5.59 -1.97
CA ASP A 63 30.91 -6.58 -1.30
C ASP A 63 30.21 -7.93 -1.02
N GLY A 64 29.37 -8.39 -1.96
CA GLY A 64 28.62 -9.65 -1.84
C GLY A 64 27.43 -9.59 -0.88
N LYS A 65 27.10 -8.42 -0.35
CA LYS A 65 25.91 -8.17 0.47
C LYS A 65 24.90 -7.32 -0.28
N TRP A 66 23.62 -7.64 -0.08
CA TRP A 66 22.52 -6.91 -0.68
C TRP A 66 22.05 -5.80 0.25
N TYR A 67 21.92 -4.61 -0.31
CA TYR A 67 21.35 -3.44 0.34
C TYR A 67 20.13 -2.99 -0.45
N PHE A 68 19.15 -2.48 0.28
CA PHE A 68 17.99 -1.83 -0.32
C PHE A 68 17.81 -0.45 0.29
N LYS A 69 17.13 0.42 -0.44
CA LYS A 69 16.79 1.75 0.01
C LYS A 69 15.39 2.07 -0.47
N PRO A 70 14.51 2.58 0.40
CA PRO A 70 13.24 3.13 -0.06
C PRO A 70 13.55 4.30 -0.98
N ILE A 71 13.08 4.21 -2.22
CA ILE A 71 12.90 5.39 -3.04
C ILE A 71 11.70 6.08 -2.40
N ALA A 72 11.98 6.95 -1.43
CA ALA A 72 11.04 8.01 -1.13
C ALA A 72 10.75 8.64 -2.47
N LEU A 73 9.53 8.51 -2.97
CA LEU A 73 9.06 9.36 -4.03
C LEU A 73 9.15 10.76 -3.43
N LYS A 74 10.30 11.43 -3.60
CA LYS A 74 10.44 12.88 -3.42
C LYS A 74 9.29 13.60 -4.14
N GLU A 75 8.81 12.95 -5.21
CA GLU A 75 7.59 13.26 -5.92
C GLU A 75 6.40 13.48 -4.98
N ASP A 76 6.05 12.60 -4.04
CA ASP A 76 4.82 12.75 -3.25
C ASP A 76 4.84 13.94 -2.26
N LEU A 77 6.01 14.50 -1.93
CA LEU A 77 6.17 15.64 -1.00
C LEU A 77 6.30 16.99 -1.72
N ASP A 78 6.96 17.02 -2.89
CA ASP A 78 7.13 18.25 -3.67
C ASP A 78 6.20 18.25 -4.90
N LYS A 79 5.04 18.88 -4.75
CA LYS A 79 4.04 19.04 -5.84
C LYS A 79 4.63 19.66 -7.11
N SER A 80 5.76 20.37 -7.04
CA SER A 80 6.43 20.94 -8.21
C SER A 80 7.09 19.88 -9.10
N THR A 81 7.35 18.69 -8.56
CA THR A 81 7.92 17.55 -9.28
C THR A 81 6.86 16.60 -9.84
N TRP A 82 5.58 16.81 -9.51
CA TRP A 82 4.49 16.04 -10.10
C TRP A 82 4.46 16.30 -11.61
N GLY A 83 4.51 15.22 -12.38
CA GLY A 83 4.25 15.28 -13.81
C GLY A 83 2.82 15.79 -14.12
N ARG A 84 2.42 15.71 -15.38
CA ARG A 84 1.04 16.06 -15.76
C ARG A 84 0.06 15.13 -15.02
N PRO A 85 -1.08 15.65 -14.50
CA PRO A 85 -2.13 14.81 -13.94
C PRO A 85 -2.53 13.73 -14.95
N MET A 86 -2.46 12.47 -14.53
CA MET A 86 -2.80 11.33 -15.37
C MET A 86 -4.16 10.77 -14.95
N LYS A 87 -5.09 10.68 -15.91
CA LYS A 87 -6.34 9.94 -15.75
C LYS A 87 -6.17 8.56 -16.38
N MET A 88 -6.29 7.51 -15.58
CA MET A 88 -6.32 6.13 -16.05
C MET A 88 -7.76 5.63 -15.97
N SER A 89 -8.21 4.91 -17.00
CA SER A 89 -9.57 4.36 -17.05
C SER A 89 -9.50 2.89 -17.43
N LEU A 90 -10.19 2.06 -16.64
CA LEU A 90 -10.28 0.63 -16.84
C LEU A 90 -11.75 0.25 -16.96
N HIS A 91 -12.11 -0.42 -18.06
CA HIS A 91 -13.45 -0.96 -18.25
C HIS A 91 -13.45 -2.45 -17.85
N ILE A 92 -14.27 -2.77 -16.85
CA ILE A 92 -14.38 -4.12 -16.28
C ILE A 92 -15.59 -4.83 -16.92
N THR A 93 -15.33 -5.93 -17.61
CA THR A 93 -16.35 -6.76 -18.28
C THR A 93 -16.49 -8.16 -17.68
N ASP A 94 -15.42 -8.68 -17.05
CA ASP A 94 -15.41 -9.99 -16.40
C ASP A 94 -15.05 -9.86 -14.91
N ARG A 95 -15.69 -10.71 -14.09
CA ARG A 95 -15.44 -10.81 -12.65
C ARG A 95 -13.98 -11.09 -12.33
N LYS A 96 -13.26 -11.82 -13.19
CA LYS A 96 -11.84 -12.11 -12.99
C LYS A 96 -10.97 -10.85 -12.90
N GLN A 97 -11.37 -9.76 -13.57
CA GLN A 97 -10.63 -8.50 -13.54
C GLN A 97 -10.72 -7.78 -12.19
N LEU A 98 -11.67 -8.16 -11.32
CA LEU A 98 -11.71 -7.62 -9.95
C LEU A 98 -10.47 -8.01 -9.13
N TRP A 99 -9.78 -9.08 -9.52
CA TRP A 99 -8.52 -9.52 -8.92
C TRP A 99 -7.29 -8.84 -9.52
N THR A 100 -7.46 -7.90 -10.45
CA THR A 100 -6.36 -7.09 -10.96
C THR A 100 -5.80 -6.22 -9.84
N VAL A 101 -4.50 -6.36 -9.60
CA VAL A 101 -3.76 -5.55 -8.63
C VAL A 101 -3.43 -4.21 -9.26
N PHE A 102 -3.70 -3.12 -8.54
CA PHE A 102 -3.23 -1.80 -8.91
C PHE A 102 -2.67 -1.06 -7.70
N LEU A 103 -1.81 -0.10 -8.01
CA LEU A 103 -1.23 0.80 -7.03
C LEU A 103 -2.05 2.10 -7.02
N LYS A 104 -2.70 2.40 -5.89
CA LYS A 104 -3.30 3.69 -5.62
C LYS A 104 -2.24 4.61 -5.01
N SER A 105 -1.98 5.75 -5.67
CA SER A 105 -1.15 6.82 -5.08
C SER A 105 -1.89 7.47 -3.91
N SER A 106 -1.12 7.96 -2.93
CA SER A 106 -1.58 8.73 -1.77
C SER A 106 -2.45 9.94 -2.15
N HIS A 107 -2.23 10.50 -3.34
CA HIS A 107 -2.94 11.68 -3.87
C HIS A 107 -3.98 11.35 -4.95
N ALA A 108 -4.11 10.08 -5.34
CA ALA A 108 -5.07 9.66 -6.35
C ALA A 108 -6.44 9.36 -5.72
N HIS A 109 -7.50 9.73 -6.42
CA HIS A 109 -8.85 9.25 -6.18
C HIS A 109 -9.20 8.15 -7.18
N VAL A 110 -10.07 7.24 -6.77
CA VAL A 110 -10.64 6.19 -7.64
C VAL A 110 -12.13 6.42 -7.72
N GLU A 111 -12.65 6.59 -8.93
CA GLU A 111 -14.07 6.81 -9.18
C GLU A 111 -14.65 5.59 -9.90
N ILE A 112 -15.84 5.16 -9.48
CA ILE A 112 -16.69 4.20 -10.18
C ILE A 112 -17.97 4.95 -10.58
N PRO A 113 -18.00 5.54 -11.79
CA PRO A 113 -19.07 6.46 -12.21
C PRO A 113 -20.45 5.82 -12.19
N GLU A 114 -20.56 4.53 -12.51
CA GLU A 114 -21.84 3.83 -12.65
C GLU A 114 -22.62 3.67 -11.34
N ILE A 115 -21.93 3.77 -10.20
CA ILE A 115 -22.53 3.69 -8.87
C ILE A 115 -22.30 4.95 -8.04
N GLU A 116 -21.85 6.04 -8.67
CA GLU A 116 -21.53 7.32 -8.03
C GLU A 116 -20.61 7.15 -6.80
N PHE A 117 -19.65 6.22 -6.91
CA PHE A 117 -18.79 5.84 -5.79
C PHE A 117 -17.38 6.37 -5.98
N GLU A 118 -16.83 6.97 -4.93
CA GLU A 118 -15.47 7.52 -4.93
C GLU A 118 -14.69 7.03 -3.72
N ILE A 119 -13.47 6.57 -3.97
CA ILE A 119 -12.43 6.35 -2.95
C ILE A 119 -11.48 7.54 -3.03
N GLY A 120 -11.57 8.44 -2.04
CA GLY A 120 -10.78 9.67 -1.99
C GLY A 120 -9.27 9.44 -1.79
N ALA A 121 -8.52 10.55 -1.83
CA ALA A 121 -7.11 10.55 -1.44
C ALA A 121 -6.99 10.33 0.08
N ASP A 122 -6.33 9.24 0.48
CA ASP A 122 -6.19 8.79 1.86
C ASP A 122 -4.81 9.07 2.43
N MET A 123 -3.95 9.79 1.69
CA MET A 123 -2.56 10.12 2.07
C MET A 123 -1.68 8.88 2.30
N THR A 124 -2.20 7.67 2.09
CA THR A 124 -1.45 6.42 2.20
C THR A 124 -1.38 5.76 0.83
N ARG A 125 -0.19 5.29 0.46
CA ARG A 125 -0.01 4.57 -0.79
C ARG A 125 -0.41 3.12 -0.57
N GLN A 126 -1.27 2.58 -1.42
CA GLN A 126 -1.78 1.22 -1.24
C GLN A 126 -1.65 0.42 -2.52
N VAL A 127 -1.18 -0.83 -2.39
CA VAL A 127 -1.17 -1.83 -3.47
C VAL A 127 -2.15 -2.91 -3.08
N ASP A 128 -3.22 -3.06 -3.85
CA ASP A 128 -4.18 -4.14 -3.64
C ASP A 128 -4.98 -4.43 -4.90
N THR A 129 -5.85 -5.43 -4.84
CA THR A 129 -6.82 -5.76 -5.88
C THR A 129 -8.00 -4.79 -5.89
N ILE A 130 -8.62 -4.59 -7.05
CA ILE A 130 -9.84 -3.79 -7.21
C ILE A 130 -10.93 -4.24 -6.22
N TYR A 131 -11.09 -5.56 -6.08
CA TYR A 131 -12.04 -6.14 -5.12
C TYR A 131 -11.75 -5.69 -3.68
N ASN A 132 -10.49 -5.79 -3.24
CA ASN A 132 -10.12 -5.45 -1.87
C ASN A 132 -10.27 -3.95 -1.58
N PHE A 133 -9.95 -3.07 -2.54
CA PHE A 133 -10.19 -1.63 -2.39
C PHE A 133 -11.66 -1.29 -2.16
N ILE A 134 -12.56 -1.92 -2.94
CA ILE A 134 -14.01 -1.74 -2.77
C ILE A 134 -14.47 -2.34 -1.43
N GLY A 135 -14.03 -3.56 -1.13
CA GLY A 135 -14.39 -4.27 0.10
C GLY A 135 -13.97 -3.50 1.37
N ALA A 136 -12.73 -2.99 1.40
CA ALA A 136 -12.23 -2.18 2.50
C ALA A 136 -13.05 -0.89 2.67
N SER A 137 -13.44 -0.25 1.56
CA SER A 137 -14.22 0.98 1.59
C SER A 137 -15.65 0.75 2.12
N VAL A 138 -16.28 -0.38 1.77
CA VAL A 138 -17.59 -0.78 2.33
C VAL A 138 -17.50 -1.03 3.84
N LEU A 139 -16.45 -1.73 4.29
CA LEU A 139 -16.23 -1.97 5.72
C LEU A 139 -15.99 -0.67 6.49
N ASN A 140 -15.12 0.21 5.97
CA ASN A 140 -14.84 1.51 6.57
C ASN A 140 -16.11 2.37 6.69
N LEU A 141 -16.97 2.38 5.67
CA LEU A 141 -18.25 3.09 5.72
C LEU A 141 -19.20 2.46 6.74
N GLY A 142 -19.27 1.13 6.79
CA GLY A 142 -20.08 0.40 7.77
C GLY A 142 -19.64 0.69 9.21
N ASP A 143 -18.34 0.76 9.46
CA ASP A 143 -17.78 1.08 10.77
C ASP A 143 -18.00 2.56 11.14
N TYR A 144 -17.89 3.47 10.17
CA TYR A 144 -18.26 4.88 10.35
C TYR A 144 -19.72 5.06 10.76
N ILE A 145 -20.65 4.35 10.10
CA ILE A 145 -22.08 4.40 10.45
C ILE A 145 -22.32 3.86 11.85
N LYS A 146 -21.72 2.72 12.21
CA LYS A 146 -21.85 2.14 13.56
C LYS A 146 -21.28 3.06 14.65
N ALA A 147 -20.15 3.71 14.37
CA ALA A 147 -19.52 4.63 15.31
C ALA A 147 -20.36 5.90 15.51
N ASN A 148 -20.97 6.42 14.44
CA ASN A 148 -21.75 7.66 14.48
C ASN A 148 -23.25 7.44 14.71
N GLN A 149 -23.74 6.20 14.77
CA GLN A 149 -25.15 5.88 15.07
C GLN A 149 -25.66 6.47 16.39
N LYS A 150 -24.77 6.75 17.36
CA LYS A 150 -25.13 7.42 18.62
C LYS A 150 -25.18 8.95 18.53
N THR A 151 -24.65 9.52 17.46
CA THR A 151 -24.46 10.97 17.28
C THR A 151 -25.30 11.51 16.12
N MET A 152 -25.77 10.64 15.22
CA MET A 152 -26.75 10.99 14.20
C MET A 152 -28.11 11.19 14.88
N SER A 153 -28.58 12.44 14.86
CA SER A 153 -29.91 12.85 15.31
C SER A 153 -30.98 11.95 14.68
N GLU A 154 -32.06 11.67 15.43
CA GLU A 154 -33.18 10.80 15.01
C GLU A 154 -33.77 11.16 13.62
N ASP A 155 -33.61 12.40 13.16
CA ASP A 155 -34.04 12.88 11.82
C ASP A 155 -33.33 12.22 10.62
N GLN A 156 -32.18 11.56 10.81
CA GLN A 156 -31.44 10.89 9.70
C GLN A 156 -31.65 9.38 9.63
N LEU A 157 -32.37 8.79 10.59
CA LEU A 157 -32.65 7.35 10.65
C LEU A 157 -33.96 6.95 9.97
N GLU A 158 -34.83 7.92 9.65
CA GLU A 158 -36.05 7.69 8.86
C GLU A 158 -35.89 8.23 7.43
N LYS A 159 -35.39 7.39 6.53
CA LYS A 159 -35.76 7.38 5.10
C LYS A 159 -35.38 6.08 4.42
#